data_AF-A0A1G3XW66-F1
#
_entry.id   AF-A0A1G3XW66-F1
#
_cell.length_a   1.000
_cell.length_b   1.000
_cell.length_c   1.000
_cell.angle_alpha   90.00
_cell.angle_beta   90.00
_cell.angle_gamma   90.00
#
_symmetry.space_group_name_H-M   'P 1'
#
loop_
_entity.id
_entity.type
_entity.pdbx_description
1 polymer ?
#
loop_
_entity_poly.entity_id
_entity_poly.type
_entity_poly.pdbx_seq_one_letter_code
_entity_poly.pdbx_strand_id
1 'polypeptide(L)'
;MEKPLKCRLHIISPVHIGCDDVYEPTSFRIDEIKKQLIVFDPLDFIKSLSTQDRQQFSNYCSLGNISSIVSIYNFISNRQVRGRGIDISDDLVKHYNKVKKLPNDENRIKQELNKFVISRTAYNPHNNIPYIPGSSLKGSIRTAYLTSLAKAKGIKGRKENAKGLEVELLGGSFDKDPLRMVKVSDFLPVGEVTTKVVYAINQKKTGEAGRGAYHILEVVKEWNVFEGMINIGRPEQNSEIKKPIVEKELLESINEFFTDRIKEYPVIERIIKDKYGDRLKNIVFLLRLGRHSGAEAVTIEENRWVKISPPGKPFKFSDKGATTLWLASETNKPTSNNGLSPFGWAVLELLPFDVKNIYPMSSITTKPAMSEKVENHPTSELKTVHQTQMPQPTLWENASLTWTPGNMILTATKDNKKAEIKLGNNKDIVPEPLRKRLFENRRTVKANVTVEPVGNNLRIVEIK
;
A
#
# COMPACT_ATOMS: atom_id res chain seq x y z
N MET A 1 3.95 -7.16 32.36
CA MET A 1 3.86 -7.21 30.88
C MET A 1 4.33 -8.60 30.46
N GLU A 2 3.56 -9.29 29.63
CA GLU A 2 4.07 -10.50 28.97
C GLU A 2 5.24 -10.12 28.04
N LYS A 3 6.18 -11.04 27.89
CA LYS A 3 7.40 -10.81 27.13
C LYS A 3 7.02 -10.73 25.65
N PRO A 4 7.33 -9.65 24.93
CA PRO A 4 6.92 -9.53 23.55
C PRO A 4 7.60 -10.61 22.69
N LEU A 5 6.87 -11.10 21.69
CA LEU A 5 7.36 -12.07 20.74
C LEU A 5 8.21 -11.34 19.70
N LYS A 6 9.51 -11.65 19.67
CA LYS A 6 10.38 -11.23 18.58
C LYS A 6 10.12 -12.14 17.39
N CYS A 7 9.89 -11.54 16.22
CA CYS A 7 9.49 -12.27 15.04
C CYS A 7 10.38 -11.94 13.85
N ARG A 8 10.65 -12.96 13.04
CA ARG A 8 11.29 -12.84 11.73
C ARG A 8 10.34 -13.34 10.65
N LEU A 9 10.10 -12.53 9.64
CA LEU A 9 9.22 -12.83 8.52
C LEU A 9 10.07 -13.11 7.27
N HIS A 10 9.95 -14.31 6.74
CA HIS A 10 10.61 -14.77 5.52
C HIS A 10 9.64 -14.75 4.36
N ILE A 11 9.95 -13.99 3.32
CA ILE A 11 9.14 -13.96 2.10
C ILE A 11 9.39 -15.23 1.28
N ILE A 12 8.35 -15.99 0.96
CA ILE A 12 8.46 -17.26 0.21
C ILE A 12 8.00 -17.09 -1.23
N SER A 13 7.08 -16.17 -1.49
CA SER A 13 6.63 -15.82 -2.83
C SER A 13 6.43 -14.30 -2.96
N PRO A 14 6.30 -13.74 -4.17
CA PRO A 14 6.18 -12.30 -4.37
C PRO A 14 5.10 -11.66 -3.49
N VAL A 15 5.46 -10.60 -2.76
CA VAL A 15 4.54 -9.85 -1.88
C VAL A 15 4.41 -8.42 -2.36
N HIS A 16 3.17 -7.98 -2.60
CA HIS A 16 2.82 -6.58 -2.80
C HIS A 16 1.83 -6.14 -1.73
N ILE A 17 2.20 -5.11 -0.96
CA ILE A 17 1.32 -4.47 0.00
C ILE A 17 0.99 -3.09 -0.54
N GLY A 18 -0.27 -2.88 -0.93
CA GLY A 18 -0.68 -1.62 -1.54
C GLY A 18 -0.55 -0.45 -0.57
N CYS A 19 -0.02 0.67 -1.08
CA CYS A 19 0.06 1.95 -0.36
C CYS A 19 -0.61 3.09 -1.12
N ASP A 20 -1.41 2.75 -2.13
CA ASP A 20 -2.09 3.68 -3.07
C ASP A 20 -1.16 4.65 -3.83
N ASP A 21 0.15 4.44 -3.73
CA ASP A 21 1.17 5.19 -4.46
C ASP A 21 1.60 4.46 -5.75
N VAL A 22 2.07 5.22 -6.72
CA VAL A 22 2.47 4.75 -8.05
C VAL A 22 3.81 5.38 -8.45
N TYR A 23 4.55 4.72 -9.34
CA TYR A 23 5.69 5.40 -9.97
C TYR A 23 5.22 6.43 -10.97
N GLU A 24 5.45 7.70 -10.67
CA GLU A 24 5.08 8.81 -11.54
C GLU A 24 6.05 8.95 -12.72
N PRO A 25 5.58 9.33 -13.92
CA PRO A 25 6.42 9.50 -15.11
C PRO A 25 7.65 10.39 -14.94
N THR A 26 7.64 11.29 -13.96
CA THR A 26 8.68 12.26 -13.62
C THR A 26 9.73 11.73 -12.64
N SER A 27 9.55 10.53 -12.11
CA SER A 27 10.35 9.97 -11.00
C SER A 27 11.09 8.68 -11.35
N PHE A 28 10.92 8.17 -12.57
CA PHE A 28 11.64 6.99 -13.02
C PHE A 28 12.02 7.00 -14.50
N ARG A 29 13.04 6.20 -14.83
CA ARG A 29 13.34 5.79 -16.20
C ARG A 29 13.49 4.27 -16.27
N ILE A 30 13.37 3.71 -17.46
CA ILE A 30 13.71 2.31 -17.72
C ILE A 30 15.12 2.25 -18.33
N ASP A 31 16.00 1.50 -17.69
CA ASP A 31 17.31 1.11 -18.22
C ASP A 31 17.16 -0.24 -18.94
N GLU A 32 17.14 -0.20 -20.27
CA GLU A 32 16.86 -1.38 -21.10
C GLU A 32 17.98 -2.42 -21.06
N ILE A 33 19.23 -1.97 -20.86
CA ILE A 33 20.41 -2.84 -20.83
C ILE A 33 20.45 -3.59 -19.50
N LYS A 34 20.30 -2.87 -18.38
CA LYS A 34 20.28 -3.47 -17.05
C LYS A 34 18.97 -4.18 -16.73
N LYS A 35 17.92 -3.95 -17.53
CA LYS A 35 16.54 -4.37 -17.27
C LYS A 35 16.10 -3.94 -15.89
N GLN A 36 16.21 -2.63 -15.64
CA GLN A 36 15.84 -2.03 -14.37
C GLN A 36 14.98 -0.78 -14.55
N LEU A 37 14.00 -0.61 -13.67
CA LEU A 37 13.36 0.68 -13.42
C LEU A 37 14.22 1.44 -12.43
N ILE A 38 14.79 2.57 -12.86
CA ILE A 38 15.63 3.43 -12.03
C ILE A 38 14.75 4.55 -11.47
N VAL A 39 14.48 4.48 -10.17
CA VAL A 39 13.73 5.50 -9.41
C VAL A 39 14.69 6.58 -8.94
N PHE A 40 14.44 7.84 -9.27
CA PHE A 40 15.31 8.96 -8.94
C PHE A 40 14.54 10.10 -8.27
N ASP A 41 15.26 10.98 -7.56
CA ASP A 41 14.68 12.21 -7.01
C ASP A 41 14.44 13.22 -8.15
N PRO A 42 13.20 13.67 -8.40
CA PRO A 42 12.90 14.65 -9.45
C PRO A 42 13.66 15.96 -9.30
N LEU A 43 13.94 16.42 -8.07
CA LEU A 43 14.68 17.66 -7.83
C LEU A 43 16.15 17.53 -8.24
N ASP A 44 16.78 16.41 -7.92
CA ASP A 44 18.16 16.16 -8.33
C ASP A 44 18.27 15.96 -9.84
N PHE A 45 17.27 15.33 -10.46
CA PHE A 45 17.16 15.29 -11.92
C PHE A 45 17.07 16.71 -12.51
N ILE A 46 16.18 17.58 -12.02
CA ILE A 46 16.03 18.96 -12.53
C ILE A 46 17.31 19.78 -12.34
N LYS A 47 18.02 19.61 -11.22
CA LYS A 47 19.32 20.27 -10.98
C LYS A 47 20.37 19.84 -11.99
N SER A 48 20.34 18.58 -12.44
CA SER A 48 21.29 18.06 -13.42
C SER A 48 21.03 18.55 -14.86
N LEU A 49 19.86 19.11 -15.16
CA LEU A 49 19.51 19.63 -16.49
C LEU A 49 20.18 20.97 -16.78
N SER A 50 20.60 21.16 -18.03
CA SER A 50 20.99 22.47 -18.57
C SER A 50 19.81 23.45 -18.55
N THR A 51 20.07 24.76 -18.66
CA THR A 51 19.00 25.79 -18.72
C THR A 51 18.01 25.53 -19.85
N GLN A 52 18.51 25.16 -21.03
CA GLN A 52 17.68 24.85 -22.19
C GLN A 52 16.82 23.60 -21.96
N ASP A 53 17.44 22.52 -21.46
CA ASP A 53 16.73 21.28 -21.16
C ASP A 53 15.68 21.46 -20.07
N ARG A 54 15.99 22.25 -19.05
CA ARG A 54 15.06 22.59 -17.97
C ARG A 54 13.86 23.35 -18.50
N GLN A 55 14.06 24.32 -19.40
CA GLN A 55 12.96 25.04 -20.04
C GLN A 55 12.10 24.10 -20.88
N GLN A 56 12.72 23.23 -21.67
CA GLN A 56 11.99 22.25 -22.49
C GLN A 56 11.18 21.28 -21.62
N PHE A 57 11.77 20.75 -20.55
CA PHE A 57 11.09 19.89 -19.59
C PHE A 57 9.92 20.61 -18.92
N SER A 58 10.14 21.85 -18.47
CA SER A 58 9.08 22.69 -17.89
C SER A 58 7.94 22.89 -18.87
N ASN A 59 8.22 23.15 -20.15
CA ASN A 59 7.18 23.31 -21.16
C ASN A 59 6.33 22.05 -21.29
N TYR A 60 6.93 20.85 -21.31
CA TYR A 60 6.17 19.60 -21.33
C TYR A 60 5.29 19.44 -20.09
N CYS A 61 5.82 19.71 -18.89
CA CYS A 61 5.03 19.64 -17.66
C CYS A 61 3.87 20.65 -17.65
N SER A 62 4.09 21.87 -18.13
CA SER A 62 3.08 22.94 -18.15
C SER A 62 1.91 22.70 -19.11
N LEU A 63 2.05 21.81 -20.10
CA LEU A 63 0.95 21.50 -21.03
C LEU A 63 -0.27 20.88 -20.33
N GLY A 64 -0.07 20.12 -19.24
CA GLY A 64 -1.15 19.56 -18.42
C GLY A 64 -2.10 18.59 -19.14
N ASN A 65 -1.76 18.11 -20.33
CA ASN A 65 -2.58 17.18 -21.12
C ASN A 65 -2.00 15.76 -21.11
N ILE A 66 -2.75 14.78 -21.62
CA ILE A 66 -2.34 13.38 -21.52
C ILE A 66 -1.18 13.03 -22.46
N SER A 67 -1.05 13.74 -23.59
CA SER A 67 0.04 13.56 -24.54
C SER A 67 1.38 14.06 -24.00
N SER A 68 1.37 15.05 -23.10
CA SER A 68 2.60 15.52 -22.46
C SER A 68 3.29 14.44 -21.60
N ILE A 69 2.55 13.47 -21.06
CA ILE A 69 3.11 12.33 -20.33
C ILE A 69 4.03 11.50 -21.25
N VAL A 70 3.64 11.31 -22.52
CA VAL A 70 4.48 10.61 -23.51
C VAL A 70 5.72 11.44 -23.83
N SER A 71 5.60 12.77 -23.95
CA SER A 71 6.74 13.68 -24.11
C SER A 71 7.70 13.62 -22.92
N ILE A 72 7.18 13.58 -21.69
CA ILE A 72 7.97 13.44 -20.45
C ILE A 72 8.75 12.12 -20.45
N TYR A 73 8.10 11.00 -20.77
CA TYR A 73 8.79 9.71 -20.87
C TYR A 73 9.92 9.73 -21.91
N ASN A 74 9.66 10.28 -23.09
CA ASN A 74 10.69 10.40 -24.15
C ASN A 74 11.84 11.31 -23.73
N PHE A 75 11.56 12.42 -23.05
CA PHE A 75 12.57 13.35 -22.56
C PHE A 75 13.49 12.72 -21.51
N ILE A 76 12.92 12.00 -20.54
CA ILE A 76 13.66 11.39 -19.44
C ILE A 76 14.44 10.15 -19.92
N SER A 77 13.88 9.35 -20.82
CA SER A 77 14.45 8.04 -21.17
C SER A 77 15.86 8.10 -21.77
N ASN A 78 16.22 9.22 -22.37
CA ASN A 78 17.53 9.41 -23.02
C ASN A 78 18.58 10.05 -22.11
N ARG A 79 18.26 10.24 -20.82
CA ARG A 79 19.14 10.93 -19.86
C ARG A 79 19.66 9.98 -18.80
N GLN A 80 20.88 10.28 -18.35
CA GLN A 80 21.46 9.59 -17.21
C GLN A 80 20.83 10.12 -15.92
N VAL A 81 20.40 9.20 -15.07
CA VAL A 81 19.85 9.51 -13.74
C VAL A 81 20.47 8.58 -12.72
N ARG A 82 20.67 9.09 -11.51
CA ARG A 82 21.14 8.32 -10.35
C ARG A 82 19.93 7.98 -9.48
N GLY A 83 19.84 6.74 -9.04
CA GLY A 83 18.64 6.29 -8.35
C GLY A 83 18.67 4.83 -7.91
N ARG A 84 17.60 4.40 -7.25
CA ARG A 84 17.38 3.01 -6.84
C ARG A 84 16.94 2.18 -8.05
N GLY A 85 17.66 1.10 -8.34
CA GLY A 85 17.27 0.14 -9.38
C GLY A 85 16.28 -0.88 -8.85
N ILE A 86 15.24 -1.16 -9.63
CA ILE A 86 14.25 -2.21 -9.38
C ILE A 86 14.26 -3.15 -10.58
N ASP A 87 14.36 -4.45 -10.34
CA ASP A 87 14.36 -5.45 -11.41
C ASP A 87 13.05 -5.37 -12.22
N ILE A 88 13.11 -5.54 -13.53
CA ILE A 88 11.93 -5.62 -14.39
C ILE A 88 12.07 -6.73 -15.42
N SER A 89 10.97 -7.10 -16.07
CA SER A 89 10.96 -8.08 -17.14
C SER A 89 11.23 -7.45 -18.52
N ASP A 90 11.64 -8.29 -19.48
CA ASP A 90 11.75 -7.88 -20.90
C ASP A 90 10.43 -7.39 -21.48
N ASP A 91 9.30 -7.96 -21.02
CA ASP A 91 7.98 -7.55 -21.46
C ASP A 91 7.61 -6.16 -20.94
N LEU A 92 8.06 -5.79 -19.73
CA LEU A 92 7.87 -4.44 -19.22
C LEU A 92 8.69 -3.42 -20.01
N VAL A 93 9.92 -3.75 -20.42
CA VAL A 93 10.73 -2.90 -21.33
C VAL A 93 9.99 -2.69 -22.66
N LYS A 94 9.46 -3.75 -23.27
CA LYS A 94 8.67 -3.66 -24.50
C LYS A 94 7.41 -2.82 -24.31
N HIS A 95 6.71 -2.97 -23.18
CA HIS A 95 5.52 -2.21 -22.86
C HIS A 95 5.84 -0.71 -22.69
N TYR A 96 6.91 -0.37 -21.97
CA TYR A 96 7.38 1.01 -21.85
C TYR A 96 7.71 1.64 -23.21
N ASN A 97 8.43 0.91 -24.06
CA ASN A 97 8.76 1.36 -25.41
C ASN A 97 7.54 1.53 -26.32
N LYS A 98 6.50 0.71 -26.13
CA LYS A 98 5.21 0.90 -26.80
C LYS A 98 4.54 2.19 -26.35
N VAL A 99 4.53 2.49 -25.05
CA VAL A 99 3.95 3.72 -24.48
C VAL A 99 4.68 4.97 -24.99
N LYS A 100 6.01 4.94 -25.05
CA LYS A 100 6.84 6.04 -25.60
C LYS A 100 6.57 6.37 -27.06
N LYS A 101 6.18 5.37 -27.86
CA LYS A 101 5.97 5.47 -29.32
C LYS A 101 4.50 5.67 -29.70
N LEU A 102 3.63 6.01 -28.73
CA LEU A 102 2.22 6.23 -29.03
C LEU A 102 2.03 7.45 -29.94
N PRO A 103 1.18 7.35 -30.98
CA PRO A 103 0.80 8.51 -31.78
C PRO A 103 -0.01 9.49 -30.91
N ASN A 104 -0.11 10.74 -31.37
CA ASN A 104 -0.90 11.78 -30.70
C ASN A 104 -2.41 11.55 -30.87
N ASP A 105 -2.93 10.51 -30.22
CA ASP A 105 -4.33 10.13 -30.13
C ASP A 105 -4.69 10.02 -28.65
N GLU A 106 -5.45 10.98 -28.13
CA GLU A 106 -5.76 11.08 -26.70
C GLU A 106 -6.46 9.83 -26.14
N ASN A 107 -7.38 9.24 -26.89
CA ASN A 107 -8.12 8.07 -26.44
C ASN A 107 -7.21 6.86 -26.34
N ARG A 108 -6.36 6.65 -27.34
CA ARG A 108 -5.38 5.56 -27.34
C ARG A 108 -4.33 5.77 -26.25
N ILE A 109 -3.83 6.99 -26.07
CA ILE A 109 -2.87 7.33 -25.00
C ILE A 109 -3.49 7.04 -23.63
N LYS A 110 -4.72 7.51 -23.38
CA LYS A 110 -5.42 7.26 -22.12
C LYS A 110 -5.55 5.77 -21.81
N GLN A 111 -5.96 4.98 -22.80
CA GLN A 111 -6.13 3.54 -22.64
C GLN A 111 -4.82 2.81 -22.34
N GLU A 112 -3.72 3.20 -22.97
CA GLU A 112 -2.42 2.56 -22.78
C GLU A 112 -1.75 3.03 -21.49
N LEU A 113 -1.84 4.31 -21.12
CA LEU A 113 -1.34 4.80 -19.83
C LEU A 113 -2.09 4.16 -18.64
N ASN A 114 -3.41 4.00 -18.74
CA ASN A 114 -4.18 3.29 -17.70
C ASN A 114 -3.75 1.83 -17.52
N LYS A 115 -3.19 1.20 -18.56
CA LYS A 115 -2.63 -0.16 -18.51
C LYS A 115 -1.16 -0.17 -18.06
N PHE A 116 -0.50 0.99 -18.03
CA PHE A 116 0.91 1.14 -17.67
C PHE A 116 1.10 1.88 -16.33
N VAL A 117 0.15 1.75 -15.41
CA VAL A 117 0.29 2.25 -14.03
C VAL A 117 1.06 1.21 -13.21
N ILE A 118 2.21 1.61 -12.67
CA ILE A 118 3.06 0.75 -11.84
C ILE A 118 2.82 1.11 -10.37
N SER A 119 2.07 0.27 -9.65
CA SER A 119 1.79 0.48 -8.22
C SER A 119 3.00 0.13 -7.35
N ARG A 120 3.29 0.98 -6.38
CA ARG A 120 4.37 0.79 -5.41
C ARG A 120 3.90 -0.11 -4.26
N THR A 121 4.81 -0.95 -3.76
CA THR A 121 4.58 -1.65 -2.49
C THR A 121 4.88 -0.72 -1.31
N ALA A 122 4.30 -0.97 -0.14
CA ALA A 122 4.54 -0.20 1.07
C ALA A 122 6.05 0.00 1.33
N TYR A 123 6.43 1.27 1.52
CA TYR A 123 7.82 1.69 1.63
C TYR A 123 7.94 2.83 2.65
N ASN A 124 9.11 2.96 3.26
CA ASN A 124 9.40 4.08 4.15
C ASN A 124 9.74 5.32 3.29
N PRO A 125 8.98 6.44 3.41
CA PRO A 125 9.16 7.61 2.55
C PRO A 125 10.50 8.31 2.73
N HIS A 126 11.20 8.11 3.85
CA HIS A 126 12.49 8.74 4.11
C HIS A 126 13.65 8.09 3.37
N ASN A 127 13.59 6.77 3.14
CA ASN A 127 14.69 6.02 2.52
C ASN A 127 14.27 5.19 1.30
N ASN A 128 12.98 5.20 0.94
CA ASN A 128 12.38 4.42 -0.15
C ASN A 128 12.55 2.90 -0.03
N ILE A 129 12.82 2.39 1.17
CA ILE A 129 13.00 0.96 1.41
C ILE A 129 11.65 0.32 1.73
N PRO A 130 11.28 -0.78 1.07
CA PRO A 130 10.08 -1.53 1.41
C PRO A 130 10.09 -2.00 2.85
N TYR A 131 8.91 -1.99 3.48
CA TYR A 131 8.67 -2.60 4.78
C TYR A 131 7.35 -3.38 4.72
N ILE A 132 7.12 -4.23 5.72
CA ILE A 132 5.86 -4.97 5.84
C ILE A 132 5.05 -4.33 6.98
N PRO A 133 3.95 -3.61 6.68
CA PRO A 133 3.12 -3.01 7.71
C PRO A 133 2.54 -4.05 8.68
N GLY A 134 2.58 -3.76 9.98
CA GLY A 134 2.05 -4.62 11.02
C GLY A 134 0.55 -4.88 10.87
N SER A 135 -0.18 -3.93 10.26
CA SER A 135 -1.60 -4.06 9.91
C SER A 135 -1.87 -5.17 8.89
N SER A 136 -0.97 -5.36 7.91
CA SER A 136 -1.10 -6.43 6.90
C SER A 136 -0.94 -7.80 7.54
N LEU A 137 0.06 -7.94 8.42
CA LEU A 137 0.28 -9.17 9.18
C LEU A 137 -0.88 -9.43 10.15
N LYS A 138 -1.31 -8.40 10.90
CA LYS A 138 -2.42 -8.50 11.85
C LYS A 138 -3.74 -8.87 11.17
N GLY A 139 -3.99 -8.39 9.95
CA GLY A 139 -5.15 -8.77 9.15
C GLY A 139 -5.15 -10.27 8.83
N SER A 140 -4.01 -10.81 8.39
CA SER A 140 -3.83 -12.23 8.11
C SER A 140 -4.07 -13.10 9.36
N ILE A 141 -3.49 -12.70 10.50
CA ILE A 141 -3.69 -13.35 11.80
C ILE A 141 -5.17 -13.30 12.22
N ARG A 142 -5.82 -12.14 12.07
CA ARG A 142 -7.23 -11.95 12.42
C ARG A 142 -8.13 -12.92 11.66
N THR A 143 -7.96 -13.06 10.35
CA THR A 143 -8.78 -13.97 9.53
C THR A 143 -8.61 -15.43 9.96
N ALA A 144 -7.37 -15.85 10.25
CA ALA A 144 -7.08 -17.19 10.74
C ALA A 144 -7.75 -17.46 12.11
N TYR A 145 -7.62 -16.51 13.04
CA TYR A 145 -8.23 -16.61 14.37
C TYR A 145 -9.76 -16.65 14.32
N LEU A 146 -10.38 -15.77 13.53
CA LEU A 146 -11.83 -15.77 13.31
C LEU A 146 -12.33 -17.10 12.74
N THR A 147 -11.57 -17.69 11.82
CA THR A 147 -11.89 -19.00 11.26
C THR A 147 -11.84 -20.10 12.31
N SER A 148 -10.82 -20.11 13.16
CA SER A 148 -10.73 -21.06 14.27
C SER A 148 -11.91 -20.92 15.25
N LEU A 149 -12.27 -19.67 15.62
CA LEU A 149 -13.44 -19.41 16.46
C LEU A 149 -14.76 -19.88 15.82
N ALA A 150 -14.95 -19.65 14.53
CA ALA A 150 -16.14 -20.10 13.81
C ALA A 150 -16.23 -21.63 13.79
N LYS A 151 -15.11 -22.32 13.54
CA LYS A 151 -15.00 -23.78 13.57
C LYS A 151 -15.32 -24.34 14.96
N ALA A 152 -14.75 -23.77 16.02
CA ALA A 152 -14.99 -24.19 17.40
C ALA A 152 -16.46 -24.01 17.83
N LYS A 153 -17.15 -22.99 17.32
CA LYS A 153 -18.58 -22.76 17.55
C LYS A 153 -19.51 -23.50 16.59
N GLY A 154 -18.96 -24.24 15.60
CA GLY A 154 -19.76 -24.90 14.57
C GLY A 154 -20.50 -23.96 13.62
N ILE A 155 -20.10 -22.68 13.53
CA ILE A 155 -20.78 -21.67 12.70
C ILE A 155 -20.36 -21.85 11.23
N LYS A 156 -21.35 -22.09 10.36
CA LYS A 156 -21.18 -22.24 8.90
C LYS A 156 -22.31 -21.55 8.15
N GLY A 157 -22.07 -21.22 6.89
CA GLY A 157 -23.10 -20.75 5.96
C GLY A 157 -23.62 -19.33 6.23
N ARG A 158 -22.96 -18.53 7.06
CA ARG A 158 -23.36 -17.14 7.30
C ARG A 158 -23.01 -16.26 6.09
N LYS A 159 -24.02 -16.02 5.24
CA LYS A 159 -23.91 -15.18 4.03
C LYS A 159 -24.21 -13.71 4.37
N GLU A 160 -23.64 -12.80 3.58
CA GLU A 160 -24.04 -11.37 3.51
C GLU A 160 -23.99 -10.56 4.81
N ASN A 161 -23.24 -11.00 5.83
CA ASN A 161 -23.02 -10.22 7.06
C ASN A 161 -21.66 -10.51 7.72
N ALA A 162 -20.57 -10.30 6.98
CA ALA A 162 -19.21 -10.56 7.47
C ALA A 162 -18.89 -9.76 8.75
N LYS A 163 -19.25 -8.47 8.79
CA LYS A 163 -18.98 -7.61 9.94
C LYS A 163 -19.75 -8.06 11.19
N GLY A 164 -21.02 -8.45 11.05
CA GLY A 164 -21.80 -8.99 12.16
C GLY A 164 -21.25 -10.30 12.68
N LEU A 165 -20.80 -11.19 11.78
CA LEU A 165 -20.14 -12.44 12.15
C LEU A 165 -18.84 -12.18 12.92
N GLU A 166 -18.00 -11.24 12.48
CA GLU A 166 -16.77 -10.88 13.21
C GLU A 166 -17.08 -10.40 14.63
N VAL A 167 -18.06 -9.50 14.79
CA VAL A 167 -18.47 -8.99 16.10
C VAL A 167 -18.99 -10.10 17.00
N GLU A 168 -19.79 -11.03 16.46
CA GLU A 168 -20.31 -12.21 17.18
C GLU A 168 -19.19 -13.16 17.62
N LEU A 169 -18.22 -13.41 16.75
CA LEU A 169 -17.09 -14.30 17.04
C LEU A 169 -16.19 -13.72 18.13
N LEU A 170 -15.87 -12.43 18.01
CA LEU A 170 -14.97 -11.72 18.91
C LEU A 170 -15.63 -11.23 20.20
N GLY A 171 -16.96 -11.28 20.28
CA GLY A 171 -17.72 -10.85 21.47
C GLY A 171 -17.89 -9.34 21.59
N GLY A 172 -17.67 -8.59 20.51
CA GLY A 172 -17.85 -7.14 20.45
C GLY A 172 -17.07 -6.49 19.31
N SER A 173 -17.20 -5.16 19.20
CA SER A 173 -16.44 -4.33 18.26
C SER A 173 -15.49 -3.40 19.00
N PHE A 174 -14.46 -2.91 18.31
CA PHE A 174 -13.60 -1.81 18.73
C PHE A 174 -13.01 -1.95 20.15
N ASP A 175 -13.65 -1.36 21.16
CA ASP A 175 -13.27 -1.37 22.57
C ASP A 175 -13.37 -2.78 23.20
N LYS A 176 -14.34 -3.58 22.74
CA LYS A 176 -14.61 -4.95 23.20
C LYS A 176 -13.87 -6.02 22.40
N ASP A 177 -13.22 -5.63 21.31
CA ASP A 177 -12.51 -6.56 20.43
C ASP A 177 -11.22 -7.05 21.13
N PRO A 178 -11.08 -8.36 21.39
CA PRO A 178 -9.92 -8.91 22.10
C PRO A 178 -8.62 -8.75 21.30
N LEU A 179 -8.67 -8.64 19.97
CA LEU A 179 -7.49 -8.36 19.15
C LEU A 179 -6.96 -6.93 19.35
N ARG A 180 -7.62 -6.07 20.13
CA ARG A 180 -7.03 -4.83 20.64
C ARG A 180 -5.78 -5.11 21.49
N MET A 181 -5.73 -6.26 22.16
CA MET A 181 -4.59 -6.69 22.98
C MET A 181 -3.41 -7.21 22.15
N VAL A 182 -3.64 -7.56 20.89
CA VAL A 182 -2.57 -7.99 19.97
C VAL A 182 -2.00 -6.77 19.26
N LYS A 183 -0.80 -6.34 19.62
CA LYS A 183 -0.06 -5.27 18.96
C LYS A 183 0.99 -5.87 18.04
N VAL A 184 0.97 -5.49 16.78
CA VAL A 184 1.92 -5.96 15.77
C VAL A 184 2.67 -4.73 15.28
N SER A 185 4.00 -4.72 15.44
CA SER A 185 4.83 -3.65 14.91
C SER A 185 4.89 -3.74 13.39
N ASP A 186 5.36 -2.67 12.76
CA ASP A 186 5.87 -2.79 11.39
C ASP A 186 7.12 -3.68 11.37
N PHE A 187 7.28 -4.40 10.27
CA PHE A 187 8.37 -5.33 10.04
C PHE A 187 9.38 -4.65 9.10
N LEU A 188 10.56 -4.38 9.65
CA LEU A 188 11.64 -3.70 8.94
C LEU A 188 12.59 -4.72 8.32
N PRO A 189 13.20 -4.43 7.18
CA PRO A 189 14.05 -5.39 6.50
C PRO A 189 15.33 -5.69 7.27
N VAL A 190 15.80 -6.93 7.14
CA VAL A 190 17.11 -7.38 7.60
C VAL A 190 18.04 -7.44 6.39
N GLY A 191 18.89 -6.42 6.25
CA GLY A 191 19.81 -6.29 5.10
C GLY A 191 19.20 -5.59 3.89
N GLU A 192 19.80 -5.81 2.72
CA GLU A 192 19.33 -5.23 1.45
C GLU A 192 18.03 -5.90 0.99
N VAL A 193 17.07 -5.09 0.55
CA VAL A 193 15.79 -5.57 0.02
C VAL A 193 15.82 -5.59 -1.49
N THR A 194 15.54 -6.76 -2.08
CA THR A 194 15.40 -6.89 -3.53
C THR A 194 13.94 -6.83 -3.94
N THR A 195 13.61 -5.91 -4.85
CA THR A 195 12.26 -5.74 -5.40
C THR A 195 12.25 -5.96 -6.90
N LYS A 196 11.08 -6.34 -7.43
CA LYS A 196 10.85 -6.52 -8.86
C LYS A 196 9.52 -5.90 -9.28
N VAL A 197 9.41 -5.38 -10.48
CA VAL A 197 8.11 -5.06 -11.09
C VAL A 197 7.61 -6.27 -11.87
N VAL A 198 6.40 -6.73 -11.55
CA VAL A 198 5.76 -7.89 -12.18
C VAL A 198 4.36 -7.54 -12.66
N TYR A 199 3.83 -8.35 -13.57
CA TYR A 199 2.41 -8.34 -13.90
C TYR A 199 1.64 -9.24 -12.94
N ALA A 200 0.62 -8.72 -12.28
CA ALA A 200 -0.40 -9.52 -11.61
C ALA A 200 -1.49 -9.87 -12.63
N ILE A 201 -1.57 -11.15 -12.98
CA ILE A 201 -2.54 -11.66 -13.96
C ILE A 201 -3.56 -12.56 -13.28
N ASN A 202 -4.74 -12.63 -13.87
CA ASN A 202 -5.82 -13.49 -13.41
C ASN A 202 -5.83 -14.80 -14.22
N GLN A 203 -5.79 -15.94 -13.52
CA GLN A 203 -5.86 -17.29 -14.10
C GLN A 203 -7.03 -18.05 -13.49
N LYS A 204 -7.80 -18.79 -14.28
CA LYS A 204 -8.84 -19.67 -13.72
C LYS A 204 -8.18 -20.80 -12.95
N LYS A 205 -8.83 -21.30 -11.89
CA LYS A 205 -8.35 -22.49 -11.16
C LYS A 205 -8.28 -23.75 -12.03
N THR A 206 -8.99 -23.78 -13.17
CA THR A 206 -8.90 -24.84 -14.19
C THR A 206 -7.63 -24.77 -15.05
N GLY A 207 -6.82 -23.71 -14.91
CA GLY A 207 -5.57 -23.51 -15.65
C GLY A 207 -5.68 -22.64 -16.91
N GLU A 208 -6.88 -22.24 -17.32
CA GLU A 208 -7.09 -21.33 -18.46
C GLU A 208 -6.92 -19.87 -18.05
N ALA A 209 -6.54 -19.02 -19.02
CA ALA A 209 -6.51 -17.57 -18.85
C ALA A 209 -7.83 -17.03 -18.28
N GLY A 210 -7.72 -16.29 -17.17
CA GLY A 210 -8.82 -15.58 -16.56
C GLY A 210 -9.27 -14.38 -17.41
N ARG A 211 -10.48 -13.90 -17.14
CA ARG A 211 -10.95 -12.62 -17.68
C ARG A 211 -10.58 -11.51 -16.70
N GLY A 212 -9.86 -10.49 -17.17
CA GLY A 212 -9.49 -9.34 -16.35
C GLY A 212 -8.28 -8.60 -16.92
N ALA A 213 -8.16 -7.32 -16.62
CA ALA A 213 -6.92 -6.58 -16.89
C ALA A 213 -5.84 -7.05 -15.92
N TYR A 214 -4.59 -7.09 -16.39
CA TYR A 214 -3.45 -7.23 -15.51
C TYR A 214 -3.23 -5.94 -14.72
N HIS A 215 -2.53 -6.05 -13.60
CA HIS A 215 -1.96 -4.90 -12.90
C HIS A 215 -0.44 -4.97 -12.95
N ILE A 216 0.25 -3.83 -12.93
CA ILE A 216 1.71 -3.78 -12.85
C ILE A 216 2.07 -3.35 -11.43
N LEU A 217 2.82 -4.19 -10.71
CA LEU A 217 3.08 -4.02 -9.29
C LEU A 217 4.57 -4.17 -8.99
N GLU A 218 5.12 -3.30 -8.16
CA GLU A 218 6.35 -3.59 -7.43
C GLU A 218 6.05 -4.63 -6.35
N VAL A 219 6.86 -5.69 -6.30
CA VAL A 219 6.82 -6.75 -5.30
C VAL A 219 8.15 -6.85 -4.57
N VAL A 220 8.08 -7.19 -3.29
CA VAL A 220 9.21 -7.77 -2.56
C VAL A 220 9.40 -9.21 -3.05
N LYS A 221 10.63 -9.55 -3.47
CA LYS A 221 10.96 -10.90 -3.99
C LYS A 221 11.05 -11.91 -2.85
N GLU A 222 10.96 -13.19 -3.20
CA GLU A 222 11.28 -14.29 -2.29
C GLU A 222 12.66 -14.13 -1.61
N TRP A 223 12.80 -14.74 -0.44
CA TRP A 223 13.99 -14.76 0.42
C TRP A 223 14.37 -13.46 1.10
N ASN A 224 13.61 -12.38 0.88
CA ASN A 224 13.74 -11.19 1.71
C ASN A 224 13.27 -11.50 3.14
N VAL A 225 13.98 -10.93 4.11
CA VAL A 225 13.75 -11.17 5.53
C VAL A 225 13.42 -9.85 6.20
N PHE A 226 12.41 -9.86 7.07
CA PHE A 226 12.01 -8.70 7.86
C PHE A 226 11.89 -9.09 9.33
N GLU A 227 12.15 -8.15 10.24
CA GLU A 227 12.00 -8.36 11.68
C GLU A 227 11.03 -7.35 12.29
N GLY A 228 10.27 -7.83 13.26
CA GLY A 228 9.28 -7.06 13.98
C GLY A 228 8.91 -7.74 15.30
N MET A 229 7.91 -7.20 15.98
CA MET A 229 7.47 -7.67 17.28
C MET A 229 5.96 -7.82 17.33
N ILE A 230 5.51 -8.86 18.03
CA ILE A 230 4.10 -9.06 18.39
C ILE A 230 4.01 -9.03 19.92
N ASN A 231 3.17 -8.16 20.46
CA ASN A 231 2.87 -8.12 21.89
C ASN A 231 1.41 -8.52 22.11
N ILE A 232 1.19 -9.45 23.03
CA ILE A 232 -0.15 -9.88 23.44
C ILE A 232 -0.34 -9.40 24.88
N GLY A 233 -1.15 -8.36 25.03
CA GLY A 233 -1.45 -7.77 26.33
C GLY A 233 -2.54 -8.52 27.09
N ARG A 234 -2.62 -8.26 28.39
CA ARG A 234 -3.79 -8.63 29.20
C ARG A 234 -4.74 -7.44 29.28
N PRO A 235 -6.06 -7.66 29.16
CA PRO A 235 -7.02 -6.59 29.37
C PRO A 235 -6.97 -6.11 30.82
N GLU A 236 -7.26 -4.81 31.02
CA GLU A 236 -7.41 -4.22 32.35
C GLU A 236 -8.62 -4.84 33.08
N GLN A 237 -8.64 -4.78 34.42
CA GLN A 237 -9.71 -5.37 35.23
C GLN A 237 -11.12 -4.86 34.86
N ASN A 238 -11.24 -3.59 34.46
CA ASN A 238 -12.51 -2.97 34.09
C ASN A 238 -12.79 -3.03 32.57
N SER A 239 -12.03 -3.82 31.82
CA SER A 239 -12.22 -3.96 30.38
C SER A 239 -13.45 -4.79 30.05
N GLU A 240 -14.20 -4.37 29.02
CA GLU A 240 -15.32 -5.14 28.48
C GLU A 240 -14.90 -6.30 27.56
N ILE A 241 -13.60 -6.61 27.48
CA ILE A 241 -13.06 -7.74 26.72
C ILE A 241 -13.35 -9.05 27.50
N LYS A 242 -14.42 -9.74 27.09
CA LYS A 242 -14.90 -10.96 27.77
C LYS A 242 -14.01 -12.19 27.58
N LYS A 243 -13.30 -12.26 26.46
CA LYS A 243 -12.46 -13.41 26.07
C LYS A 243 -11.08 -12.91 25.66
N PRO A 244 -10.13 -12.78 26.61
CA PRO A 244 -8.76 -12.40 26.30
C PRO A 244 -8.12 -13.34 25.29
N ILE A 245 -7.20 -12.83 24.47
CA ILE A 245 -6.43 -13.65 23.53
C ILE A 245 -5.42 -14.51 24.29
N VAL A 246 -5.44 -15.82 24.05
CA VAL A 246 -4.41 -16.74 24.51
C VAL A 246 -3.38 -16.90 23.39
N GLU A 247 -2.10 -16.66 23.69
CA GLU A 247 -1.01 -16.69 22.71
C GLU A 247 -0.98 -18.00 21.90
N LYS A 248 -1.01 -19.14 22.61
CA LYS A 248 -0.96 -20.47 22.00
C LYS A 248 -2.11 -20.68 21.01
N GLU A 249 -3.34 -20.35 21.39
CA GLU A 249 -4.52 -20.47 20.53
C GLU A 249 -4.43 -19.58 19.29
N LEU A 250 -3.94 -18.34 19.46
CA LEU A 250 -3.73 -17.41 18.35
C LEU A 250 -2.73 -17.99 17.35
N LEU A 251 -1.58 -18.47 17.83
CA LEU A 251 -0.51 -19.04 17.02
C LEU A 251 -0.93 -20.35 16.32
N GLU A 252 -1.62 -21.25 17.02
CA GLU A 252 -2.18 -22.48 16.44
C GLU A 252 -3.18 -22.18 15.33
N SER A 253 -4.06 -21.18 15.53
CA SER A 253 -5.06 -20.79 14.53
C SER A 253 -4.46 -20.36 13.20
N ILE A 254 -3.28 -19.71 13.22
CA ILE A 254 -2.56 -19.27 12.03
C ILE A 254 -2.17 -20.48 11.17
N ASN A 255 -1.47 -21.45 11.78
CA ASN A 255 -0.99 -22.60 11.03
C ASN A 255 -2.12 -23.48 10.53
N GLU A 256 -3.14 -23.74 11.36
CA GLU A 256 -4.31 -24.52 10.93
C GLU A 256 -4.95 -23.93 9.67
N PHE A 257 -5.18 -22.62 9.67
CA PHE A 257 -5.84 -21.94 8.57
C PHE A 257 -5.06 -22.03 7.25
N PHE A 258 -3.74 -21.85 7.29
CA PHE A 258 -2.94 -21.80 6.07
C PHE A 258 -2.40 -23.16 5.60
N THR A 259 -2.30 -24.17 6.50
CA THR A 259 -1.81 -25.51 6.15
C THR A 259 -2.71 -26.23 5.15
N ASP A 260 -4.02 -26.03 5.21
CA ASP A 260 -4.92 -26.65 4.21
C ASP A 260 -4.85 -25.97 2.84
N ARG A 261 -4.50 -24.68 2.82
CA ARG A 261 -4.53 -23.85 1.61
C ARG A 261 -3.25 -23.91 0.81
N ILE A 262 -2.13 -24.19 1.46
CA ILE A 262 -0.86 -24.35 0.76
C ILE A 262 -0.88 -25.56 -0.19
N LYS A 263 -1.77 -26.54 0.05
CA LYS A 263 -2.00 -27.70 -0.84
C LYS A 263 -2.45 -27.30 -2.25
N GLU A 264 -3.06 -26.12 -2.43
CA GLU A 264 -3.36 -25.54 -3.76
C GLU A 264 -2.08 -25.05 -4.49
N TYR A 265 -0.93 -25.04 -3.82
CA TYR A 265 0.35 -24.50 -4.29
C TYR A 265 1.51 -25.47 -3.98
N PRO A 266 1.60 -26.62 -4.68
CA PRO A 266 2.53 -27.70 -4.34
C PRO A 266 4.01 -27.27 -4.36
N VAL A 267 4.38 -26.31 -5.20
CA VAL A 267 5.75 -25.75 -5.23
C VAL A 267 6.06 -25.01 -3.93
N ILE A 268 5.12 -24.20 -3.43
CA ILE A 268 5.27 -23.46 -2.17
C ILE A 268 5.23 -24.41 -0.97
N GLU A 269 4.34 -25.41 -1.01
CA GLU A 269 4.26 -26.47 -0.01
C GLU A 269 5.59 -27.21 0.13
N ARG A 270 6.19 -27.62 -0.99
CA ARG A 270 7.50 -28.27 -1.01
C ARG A 270 8.58 -27.39 -0.41
N ILE A 271 8.68 -26.12 -0.83
CA ILE A 271 9.65 -25.17 -0.29
C ILE A 271 9.55 -25.06 1.24
N ILE A 272 8.31 -24.95 1.75
CA ILE A 272 8.07 -24.78 3.18
C ILE A 272 8.38 -26.06 3.94
N LYS A 273 8.00 -27.23 3.41
CA LYS A 273 8.33 -28.52 4.00
C LYS A 273 9.85 -28.72 4.07
N ASP A 274 10.56 -28.46 2.98
CA ASP A 274 12.00 -28.68 2.87
C ASP A 274 12.81 -27.73 3.79
N LYS A 275 12.37 -26.47 3.95
CA LYS A 275 13.12 -25.47 4.76
C LYS A 275 12.66 -25.36 6.22
N TYR A 276 11.40 -25.64 6.51
CA TYR A 276 10.80 -25.33 7.81
C TYR A 276 10.00 -26.48 8.43
N GLY A 277 9.87 -27.62 7.75
CA GLY A 277 8.95 -28.71 8.13
C GLY A 277 8.97 -29.09 9.61
N ASP A 278 10.17 -29.36 10.16
CA ASP A 278 10.35 -29.81 11.55
C ASP A 278 10.00 -28.74 12.60
N ARG A 279 9.91 -27.47 12.18
CA ARG A 279 9.70 -26.31 13.04
C ARG A 279 8.30 -25.70 12.92
N LEU A 280 7.53 -26.13 11.90
CA LEU A 280 6.15 -25.71 11.70
C LEU A 280 5.31 -26.02 12.93
N LYS A 281 4.34 -25.16 13.23
CA LYS A 281 3.44 -25.26 14.41
C LYS A 281 4.10 -24.99 15.76
N ASN A 282 5.41 -25.10 15.86
CA ASN A 282 6.16 -24.86 17.09
C ASN A 282 6.66 -23.41 17.15
N ILE A 283 7.64 -23.09 16.31
CA ILE A 283 8.27 -21.76 16.28
C ILE A 283 8.16 -21.10 14.90
N VAL A 284 7.49 -21.78 13.96
CA VAL A 284 7.30 -21.30 12.59
C VAL A 284 5.82 -21.37 12.22
N PHE A 285 5.31 -20.27 11.66
CA PHE A 285 3.90 -20.05 11.35
C PHE A 285 3.74 -19.60 9.89
N LEU A 286 2.89 -20.33 9.15
CA LEU A 286 2.60 -20.02 7.76
C LEU A 286 1.59 -18.89 7.64
N LEU A 287 1.81 -17.96 6.71
CA LEU A 287 0.95 -16.81 6.50
C LEU A 287 0.78 -16.51 5.01
N ARG A 288 -0.28 -15.77 4.69
CA ARG A 288 -0.44 -15.12 3.39
C ARG A 288 -0.77 -13.64 3.55
N LEU A 289 0.00 -12.80 2.87
CA LEU A 289 0.03 -11.35 3.06
C LEU A 289 -0.26 -10.59 1.75
N GLY A 290 -0.68 -9.34 1.91
CA GLY A 290 -0.78 -8.38 0.82
C GLY A 290 -1.94 -8.60 -0.15
N ARG A 291 -1.94 -7.78 -1.22
CA ARG A 291 -2.93 -7.89 -2.30
C ARG A 291 -2.70 -9.19 -3.07
N HIS A 292 -3.75 -9.64 -3.75
CA HIS A 292 -3.70 -10.84 -4.60
C HIS A 292 -3.46 -12.17 -3.86
N SER A 293 -3.55 -12.17 -2.51
CA SER A 293 -3.57 -13.38 -1.67
C SER A 293 -4.81 -14.26 -1.86
N GLY A 294 -5.82 -13.78 -2.58
CA GLY A 294 -7.06 -14.53 -2.88
C GLY A 294 -8.15 -14.27 -1.86
N ALA A 295 -9.41 -14.45 -2.27
CA ALA A 295 -10.56 -14.20 -1.41
C ALA A 295 -10.58 -15.14 -0.21
N GLU A 296 -10.15 -16.38 -0.41
CA GLU A 296 -10.03 -17.39 0.62
C GLU A 296 -9.12 -16.88 1.74
N ALA A 297 -7.94 -16.33 1.42
CA ALA A 297 -6.95 -15.82 2.39
C ALA A 297 -7.46 -14.72 3.32
N VAL A 298 -8.52 -14.02 2.92
CA VAL A 298 -9.05 -12.82 3.62
C VAL A 298 -10.50 -12.98 4.07
N THR A 299 -11.07 -14.18 3.97
CA THR A 299 -12.45 -14.49 4.40
C THR A 299 -12.48 -15.64 5.40
N ILE A 300 -13.52 -15.64 6.22
CA ILE A 300 -13.77 -16.69 7.22
C ILE A 300 -14.21 -17.97 6.49
N GLU A 301 -13.51 -19.08 6.74
CA GLU A 301 -13.80 -20.38 6.14
C GLU A 301 -15.25 -20.83 6.41
N GLU A 302 -15.86 -21.56 5.47
CA GLU A 302 -17.25 -22.03 5.52
C GLU A 302 -18.34 -20.94 5.65
N ASN A 303 -17.94 -19.65 5.69
CA ASN A 303 -18.83 -18.50 5.86
C ASN A 303 -18.58 -17.42 4.80
N ARG A 304 -17.97 -17.80 3.68
CA ARG A 304 -17.60 -16.88 2.60
C ARG A 304 -18.78 -16.62 1.65
N TRP A 305 -18.84 -15.41 1.12
CA TRP A 305 -19.80 -15.02 0.06
C TRP A 305 -19.10 -14.13 -0.96
N VAL A 306 -18.39 -14.77 -1.89
CA VAL A 306 -17.44 -14.11 -2.79
C VAL A 306 -18.11 -13.79 -4.12
N LYS A 307 -18.06 -12.53 -4.54
CA LYS A 307 -18.52 -12.13 -5.89
C LYS A 307 -17.57 -12.70 -6.95
N ILE A 308 -18.11 -13.49 -7.88
CA ILE A 308 -17.36 -14.17 -8.95
C ILE A 308 -17.79 -13.73 -10.36
N SER A 309 -18.75 -12.81 -10.49
CA SER A 309 -19.18 -12.33 -11.80
C SER A 309 -18.17 -11.35 -12.43
N PRO A 310 -17.97 -11.42 -13.76
CA PRO A 310 -17.16 -10.43 -14.48
C PRO A 310 -17.75 -9.01 -14.42
N PRO A 311 -16.93 -7.97 -14.66
CA PRO A 311 -17.43 -6.61 -14.88
C PRO A 311 -18.50 -6.56 -15.98
N GLY A 312 -19.57 -5.78 -15.76
CA GLY A 312 -20.66 -5.62 -16.73
C GLY A 312 -21.62 -6.80 -16.85
N LYS A 313 -21.50 -7.83 -15.99
CA LYS A 313 -22.44 -8.96 -15.91
C LYS A 313 -23.22 -8.93 -14.59
N PRO A 314 -24.44 -9.55 -14.54
CA PRO A 314 -25.20 -9.68 -13.31
C PRO A 314 -24.36 -10.27 -12.18
N PHE A 315 -24.60 -9.80 -10.96
CA PHE A 315 -23.82 -10.25 -9.81
C PHE A 315 -24.08 -11.73 -9.54
N LYS A 316 -22.98 -12.49 -9.47
CA LYS A 316 -22.98 -13.91 -9.10
C LYS A 316 -22.03 -14.08 -7.93
N PHE A 317 -22.48 -14.78 -6.91
CA PHE A 317 -21.71 -15.04 -5.69
C PHE A 317 -21.46 -16.54 -5.51
N SER A 318 -20.40 -16.86 -4.78
CA SER A 318 -19.93 -18.22 -4.50
C SER A 318 -19.64 -18.36 -3.02
N ASP A 319 -20.17 -19.42 -2.41
CA ASP A 319 -19.83 -19.88 -1.06
C ASP A 319 -18.65 -20.85 -1.04
N LYS A 320 -18.22 -21.36 -2.21
CA LYS A 320 -17.06 -22.26 -2.34
C LYS A 320 -15.73 -21.51 -2.43
N GLY A 321 -15.74 -20.23 -2.77
CA GLY A 321 -14.54 -19.41 -2.94
C GLY A 321 -14.42 -18.80 -4.33
N ALA A 322 -13.23 -18.30 -4.66
CA ALA A 322 -12.96 -17.69 -5.96
C ALA A 322 -12.78 -18.76 -7.04
N THR A 323 -13.19 -18.43 -8.27
CA THR A 323 -12.98 -19.30 -9.45
C THR A 323 -11.63 -19.04 -10.12
N THR A 324 -10.92 -18.00 -9.68
CA THR A 324 -9.67 -17.53 -10.26
C THR A 324 -8.60 -17.28 -9.20
N LEU A 325 -7.35 -17.35 -9.62
CA LEU A 325 -6.15 -17.06 -8.88
C LEU A 325 -5.47 -15.84 -9.49
N TRP A 326 -4.86 -15.03 -8.63
CA TRP A 326 -3.93 -14.00 -9.08
C TRP A 326 -2.51 -14.53 -8.97
N LEU A 327 -1.76 -14.43 -10.06
CA LEU A 327 -0.39 -14.94 -10.16
C LEU A 327 0.54 -13.84 -10.68
N ALA A 328 1.76 -13.81 -10.17
CA ALA A 328 2.84 -12.98 -10.64
C ALA A 328 3.39 -13.57 -11.95
N SER A 329 3.59 -12.71 -12.94
CA SER A 329 4.07 -13.06 -14.27
C SER A 329 5.10 -12.05 -14.76
N GLU A 330 6.10 -12.56 -15.48
CA GLU A 330 7.05 -11.72 -16.22
C GLU A 330 6.41 -11.07 -17.46
N THR A 331 5.28 -11.60 -17.95
CA THR A 331 4.60 -11.10 -19.15
C THR A 331 3.14 -10.76 -18.87
N ASN A 332 2.61 -9.78 -19.58
CA ASN A 332 1.20 -9.38 -19.42
C ASN A 332 0.19 -10.38 -20.04
N LYS A 333 0.67 -11.30 -20.87
CA LYS A 333 -0.10 -12.33 -21.58
C LYS A 333 0.73 -13.61 -21.68
N PRO A 334 0.90 -14.37 -20.59
CA PRO A 334 1.63 -15.63 -20.67
C PRO A 334 0.86 -16.65 -21.53
N THR A 335 1.61 -17.46 -22.27
CA THR A 335 1.08 -18.53 -23.13
C THR A 335 0.91 -19.86 -22.39
N SER A 336 1.49 -19.98 -21.20
CA SER A 336 1.37 -21.16 -20.33
C SER A 336 1.40 -20.76 -18.86
N ASN A 337 1.07 -21.71 -17.97
CA ASN A 337 1.16 -21.49 -16.53
C ASN A 337 2.58 -21.67 -15.97
N ASN A 338 3.55 -22.02 -16.82
CA ASN A 338 4.93 -22.17 -16.40
C ASN A 338 5.54 -20.80 -16.07
N GLY A 339 6.26 -20.73 -14.95
CA GLY A 339 6.89 -19.47 -14.48
C GLY A 339 5.94 -18.51 -13.78
N LEU A 340 4.67 -18.89 -13.57
CA LEU A 340 3.73 -18.11 -12.77
C LEU A 340 3.90 -18.41 -11.28
N SER A 341 3.96 -17.36 -10.45
CA SER A 341 4.16 -17.51 -9.01
C SER A 341 2.95 -17.01 -8.22
N PRO A 342 2.46 -17.73 -7.19
CA PRO A 342 1.38 -17.23 -6.35
C PRO A 342 1.87 -16.04 -5.50
N PHE A 343 0.99 -15.08 -5.23
CA PHE A 343 1.32 -13.96 -4.36
C PHE A 343 1.15 -14.30 -2.87
N GLY A 344 1.97 -13.65 -2.05
CA GLY A 344 1.65 -13.39 -0.66
C GLY A 344 2.21 -14.39 0.35
N TRP A 345 2.82 -15.50 -0.06
CA TRP A 345 3.24 -16.54 0.88
C TRP A 345 4.47 -16.09 1.67
N ALA A 346 4.37 -16.20 2.99
CA ALA A 346 5.43 -15.85 3.91
C ALA A 346 5.42 -16.78 5.13
N VAL A 347 6.53 -16.81 5.84
CA VAL A 347 6.73 -17.62 7.03
C VAL A 347 7.16 -16.72 8.19
N LEU A 348 6.42 -16.76 9.30
CA LEU A 348 6.74 -16.06 10.53
C LEU A 348 7.44 -17.01 11.50
N GLU A 349 8.68 -16.71 11.81
CA GLU A 349 9.52 -17.42 12.75
C GLU A 349 9.58 -16.65 14.07
N LEU A 350 9.30 -17.32 15.19
CA LEU A 350 9.52 -16.78 16.52
C LEU A 350 10.99 -16.93 16.89
N LEU A 351 11.59 -15.82 17.29
CA LEU A 351 12.98 -15.77 17.73
C LEU A 351 13.07 -15.81 19.26
N PRO A 352 14.12 -16.40 19.83
CA PRO A 352 14.44 -16.23 21.23
C PRO A 352 14.53 -14.74 21.56
N PHE A 353 13.82 -14.31 22.60
CA PHE A 353 13.86 -12.91 22.99
C PHE A 353 15.10 -12.63 23.82
N ASP A 354 16.04 -11.90 23.22
CA ASP A 354 17.23 -11.31 23.84
C ASP A 354 17.03 -9.80 24.04
N VAL A 355 17.14 -9.36 25.29
CA VAL A 355 16.96 -7.97 25.73
C VAL A 355 18.01 -7.03 25.10
N LYS A 356 19.15 -7.55 24.66
CA LYS A 356 20.24 -6.75 24.09
C LYS A 356 19.97 -6.22 22.67
N ASN A 357 19.03 -6.82 21.92
CA ASN A 357 18.78 -6.53 20.52
C ASN A 357 17.26 -6.38 20.23
N ILE A 358 16.62 -5.44 20.94
CA ILE A 358 15.17 -5.17 20.82
C ILE A 358 14.83 -4.54 19.46
N TYR A 359 15.73 -3.72 18.92
CA TYR A 359 15.59 -3.15 17.58
C TYR A 359 16.51 -3.90 16.60
N PRO A 360 16.05 -4.21 15.37
CA PRO A 360 16.94 -4.72 14.34
C PRO A 360 18.04 -3.66 14.12
N MET A 361 19.31 -4.07 14.23
CA MET A 361 20.40 -3.21 13.80
C MET A 361 20.24 -3.00 12.29
N SER A 362 19.76 -1.82 11.91
CA SER A 362 19.77 -1.31 10.55
C SER A 362 21.23 -1.12 10.13
N SER A 363 21.92 -2.20 9.76
CA SER A 363 23.14 -2.12 8.96
C SER A 363 22.79 -2.00 7.49
N ILE A 364 21.87 -1.08 7.14
CA ILE A 364 21.64 -0.72 5.75
C ILE A 364 22.74 0.29 5.42
N THR A 365 23.90 -0.24 5.02
CA THR A 365 24.91 0.56 4.36
C THR A 365 24.32 0.97 3.01
N THR A 366 23.78 2.19 2.92
CA THR A 366 23.67 2.83 1.61
C THR A 366 25.10 2.88 1.09
N LYS A 367 25.48 2.05 0.10
CA LYS A 367 26.73 2.28 -0.63
C LYS A 367 26.59 3.68 -1.24
N PRO A 368 27.30 4.72 -0.76
CA PRO A 368 27.51 5.87 -1.61
C PRO A 368 28.34 5.34 -2.77
N ALA A 369 27.96 5.66 -3.99
CA ALA A 369 28.83 5.41 -5.12
C ALA A 369 30.22 6.00 -4.80
N MET A 370 31.26 5.21 -5.04
CA MET A 370 32.68 5.49 -4.81
C MET A 370 33.01 6.99 -4.87
N SER A 371 33.53 7.52 -3.76
CA SER A 371 34.12 8.86 -3.71
C SER A 371 35.48 8.84 -4.40
N GLU A 372 35.55 9.33 -5.62
CA GLU A 372 36.79 9.94 -6.10
C GLU A 372 36.87 11.37 -5.57
N LYS A 373 38.08 11.73 -5.15
CA LYS A 373 38.44 12.91 -4.36
C LYS A 373 37.94 14.19 -5.02
N VAL A 374 37.20 15.01 -4.26
CA VAL A 374 36.95 16.41 -4.61
C VAL A 374 37.96 17.25 -3.85
N GLU A 375 38.80 17.97 -4.60
CA GLU A 375 39.74 18.96 -4.07
C GLU A 375 38.99 20.09 -3.37
N ASN A 376 39.52 20.48 -2.20
CA ASN A 376 39.02 21.56 -1.37
C ASN A 376 39.23 22.91 -2.06
N HIS A 377 38.16 23.67 -2.27
CA HIS A 377 38.23 25.11 -2.43
C HIS A 377 37.56 25.84 -1.25
N PRO A 378 38.03 27.05 -0.91
CA PRO A 378 37.86 27.63 0.42
C PRO A 378 36.44 28.11 0.68
N THR A 379 36.04 27.96 1.93
CA THR A 379 34.82 28.45 2.55
C THR A 379 34.67 29.96 2.35
N SER A 380 33.72 30.39 1.51
CA SER A 380 33.30 31.80 1.44
C SER A 380 32.07 32.01 2.33
N GLU A 381 32.30 32.70 3.44
CA GLU A 381 31.40 33.52 4.26
C GLU A 381 29.89 33.38 4.08
N LEU A 382 29.25 32.93 5.18
CA LEU A 382 27.83 33.04 5.46
C LEU A 382 27.34 34.50 5.31
N LYS A 383 26.54 34.76 4.27
CA LYS A 383 25.69 35.96 4.22
C LYS A 383 24.25 35.61 4.62
N THR A 384 23.91 36.07 5.82
CA THR A 384 22.60 36.54 6.30
C THR A 384 21.33 35.87 5.75
N VAL A 385 20.71 35.09 6.65
CA VAL A 385 19.35 34.55 6.58
C VAL A 385 18.33 35.65 6.24
N HIS A 386 17.62 35.53 5.12
CA HIS A 386 16.36 36.23 4.92
C HIS A 386 15.29 35.61 5.83
N GLN A 387 14.72 36.42 6.71
CA GLN A 387 13.52 36.08 7.48
C GLN A 387 12.39 35.71 6.50
N THR A 388 11.90 34.47 6.57
CA THR A 388 10.73 34.03 5.83
C THR A 388 9.50 34.67 6.46
N GLN A 389 8.80 35.56 5.73
CA GLN A 389 7.54 36.14 6.19
C GLN A 389 6.49 35.04 6.39
N MET A 390 5.75 35.11 7.51
CA MET A 390 4.60 34.22 7.75
C MET A 390 3.53 34.44 6.66
N PRO A 391 2.87 33.38 6.16
CA PRO A 391 1.80 33.53 5.18
C PRO A 391 0.62 34.31 5.76
N GLN A 392 0.14 35.36 5.08
CA GLN A 392 -0.98 36.15 5.55
C GLN A 392 -2.35 35.51 5.21
N PRO A 393 -3.33 35.52 6.14
CA PRO A 393 -4.71 35.11 5.87
C PRO A 393 -5.36 35.98 4.78
N THR A 394 -6.12 35.36 3.88
CA THR A 394 -6.87 36.03 2.80
C THR A 394 -8.36 35.98 3.08
N LEU A 395 -9.08 37.11 2.94
CA LEU A 395 -10.54 37.16 3.04
C LEU A 395 -11.21 36.78 1.72
N TRP A 396 -12.13 35.82 1.74
CA TRP A 396 -13.01 35.47 0.63
C TRP A 396 -14.42 36.00 0.86
N GLU A 397 -14.74 37.12 0.23
CA GLU A 397 -16.10 37.65 0.26
C GLU A 397 -17.08 36.77 -0.54
N ASN A 398 -18.29 36.53 -0.02
CA ASN A 398 -19.35 35.77 -0.71
C ASN A 398 -18.93 34.36 -1.20
N ALA A 399 -18.10 33.66 -0.43
CA ALA A 399 -17.71 32.28 -0.71
C ALA A 399 -18.90 31.32 -0.54
N SER A 400 -18.93 30.25 -1.35
CA SER A 400 -19.93 29.18 -1.21
C SER A 400 -19.47 28.18 -0.15
N LEU A 401 -20.26 27.99 0.89
CA LEU A 401 -20.03 27.01 1.95
C LEU A 401 -20.89 25.77 1.75
N THR A 402 -20.27 24.59 1.83
CA THR A 402 -20.93 23.28 1.75
C THR A 402 -20.45 22.34 2.85
N TRP A 403 -21.37 21.50 3.37
CA TRP A 403 -21.09 20.55 4.43
C TRP A 403 -21.19 19.10 3.95
N THR A 404 -20.14 18.32 4.21
CA THR A 404 -20.09 16.88 3.89
C THR A 404 -20.09 16.06 5.18
N PRO A 405 -21.24 15.46 5.58
CA PRO A 405 -21.36 14.77 6.87
C PRO A 405 -20.52 13.49 6.97
N GLY A 406 -20.29 12.77 5.85
CA GLY A 406 -19.56 11.51 5.86
C GLY A 406 -18.13 11.61 6.37
N ASN A 407 -17.43 12.71 6.03
CA ASN A 407 -16.05 12.97 6.47
C ASN A 407 -15.96 14.15 7.46
N MET A 408 -17.10 14.75 7.82
CA MET A 408 -17.23 15.91 8.70
C MET A 408 -16.43 17.12 8.20
N ILE A 409 -16.44 17.36 6.89
CA ILE A 409 -15.67 18.42 6.23
C ILE A 409 -16.61 19.57 5.87
N LEU A 410 -16.20 20.78 6.27
CA LEU A 410 -16.74 22.03 5.77
C LEU A 410 -15.82 22.56 4.66
N THR A 411 -16.41 22.89 3.52
CA THR A 411 -15.69 23.38 2.34
C THR A 411 -16.18 24.77 1.97
N ALA A 412 -15.26 25.69 1.75
CA ALA A 412 -15.50 26.99 1.15
C ALA A 412 -14.94 26.99 -0.28
N THR A 413 -15.70 27.51 -1.25
CA THR A 413 -15.25 27.67 -2.64
C THR A 413 -15.47 29.10 -3.14
N LYS A 414 -14.44 29.64 -3.81
CA LYS A 414 -14.46 30.94 -4.48
C LYS A 414 -13.44 30.93 -5.63
N ASP A 415 -13.84 31.40 -6.82
CA ASP A 415 -12.96 31.58 -7.99
C ASP A 415 -12.04 30.38 -8.29
N ASN A 416 -12.62 29.19 -8.37
CA ASN A 416 -11.94 27.89 -8.57
C ASN A 416 -10.92 27.48 -7.50
N LYS A 417 -10.84 28.21 -6.38
CA LYS A 417 -10.07 27.81 -5.20
C LYS A 417 -11.01 27.17 -4.17
N LYS A 418 -10.47 26.22 -3.41
CA LYS A 418 -11.16 25.56 -2.32
C LYS A 418 -10.37 25.65 -1.02
N ALA A 419 -11.06 25.89 0.08
CA ALA A 419 -10.52 25.80 1.42
C ALA A 419 -11.36 24.83 2.25
N GLU A 420 -10.71 24.00 3.07
CA GLU A 420 -11.37 22.92 3.80
C GLU A 420 -10.98 22.95 5.28
N ILE A 421 -11.92 22.58 6.14
CA ILE A 421 -11.66 22.30 7.55
C ILE A 421 -12.49 21.09 8.01
N LYS A 422 -11.87 20.20 8.79
CA LYS A 422 -12.56 19.08 9.42
C LYS A 422 -13.08 19.52 10.78
N LEU A 423 -14.41 19.57 10.93
CA LEU A 423 -15.05 20.13 12.13
C LEU A 423 -15.23 19.13 13.28
N GLY A 424 -15.24 17.83 12.98
CA GLY A 424 -15.68 16.85 13.97
C GLY A 424 -17.05 17.24 14.54
N ASN A 425 -17.22 17.13 15.87
CA ASN A 425 -18.46 17.54 16.54
C ASN A 425 -18.57 19.04 16.83
N ASN A 426 -17.49 19.82 16.63
CA ASN A 426 -17.47 21.25 16.94
C ASN A 426 -17.86 22.07 15.71
N LYS A 427 -19.09 22.61 15.71
CA LYS A 427 -19.66 23.41 14.62
C LYS A 427 -19.53 24.92 14.86
N ASP A 428 -18.77 25.33 15.86
CA ASP A 428 -18.84 26.70 16.36
C ASP A 428 -18.24 27.76 15.43
N ILE A 429 -17.37 27.31 14.52
CA ILE A 429 -16.79 28.16 13.48
C ILE A 429 -17.83 28.67 12.46
N VAL A 430 -19.02 28.07 12.38
CA VAL A 430 -20.10 28.54 11.50
C VAL A 430 -21.06 29.43 12.31
N PRO A 431 -21.36 30.67 11.86
CA PRO A 431 -22.34 31.53 12.52
C PRO A 431 -23.71 30.86 12.68
N GLU A 432 -24.33 31.02 13.85
CA GLU A 432 -25.63 30.44 14.21
C GLU A 432 -26.72 30.57 13.11
N PRO A 433 -26.91 31.73 12.45
CA PRO A 433 -27.93 31.89 11.40
C PRO A 433 -27.76 30.94 10.21
N LEU A 434 -26.53 30.47 9.96
CA LEU A 434 -26.19 29.63 8.81
C LEU A 434 -26.27 28.13 9.14
N ARG A 435 -26.19 27.74 10.43
CA ARG A 435 -26.07 26.35 10.87
C ARG A 435 -27.23 25.48 10.41
N LYS A 436 -28.47 25.96 10.56
CA LYS A 436 -29.68 25.22 10.15
C LYS A 436 -29.69 24.93 8.65
N ARG A 437 -29.40 25.94 7.83
CA ARG A 437 -29.40 25.79 6.37
C ARG A 437 -28.27 24.88 5.87
N LEU A 438 -27.10 24.99 6.50
CA LEU A 438 -25.89 24.29 6.08
C LEU A 438 -25.82 22.84 6.60
N PHE A 439 -26.13 22.61 7.88
CA PHE A 439 -25.97 21.29 8.50
C PHE A 439 -27.24 20.43 8.45
N GLU A 440 -28.42 21.01 8.69
CA GLU A 440 -29.69 20.26 8.70
C GLU A 440 -30.25 20.14 7.29
N ASN A 441 -30.42 21.30 6.60
CA ASN A 441 -31.03 21.33 5.27
C ASN A 441 -30.03 21.01 4.15
N ARG A 442 -28.73 20.90 4.46
CA ARG A 442 -27.64 20.60 3.52
C ARG A 442 -27.62 21.48 2.27
N ARG A 443 -28.01 22.75 2.43
CA ARG A 443 -27.99 23.75 1.36
C ARG A 443 -26.68 24.51 1.37
N THR A 444 -26.18 24.83 0.18
CA THR A 444 -25.06 25.76 0.02
C THR A 444 -25.46 27.13 0.56
N VAL A 445 -24.60 27.74 1.38
CA VAL A 445 -24.80 29.09 1.91
C VAL A 445 -23.67 30.01 1.45
N LYS A 446 -23.93 31.31 1.40
CA LYS A 446 -22.94 32.34 1.07
C LYS A 446 -22.51 33.05 2.36
N ALA A 447 -21.21 33.18 2.57
CA ALA A 447 -20.63 33.85 3.73
C ALA A 447 -19.25 34.44 3.39
N ASN A 448 -18.75 35.32 4.25
CA ASN A 448 -17.39 35.82 4.15
C ASN A 448 -16.46 34.88 4.91
N VAL A 449 -15.42 34.35 4.25
CA VAL A 449 -14.58 33.29 4.81
C VAL A 449 -13.13 33.73 4.81
N THR A 450 -12.48 33.75 5.97
CA THR A 450 -11.04 33.98 6.07
C THR A 450 -10.32 32.64 5.89
N VAL A 451 -9.37 32.57 4.95
CA VAL A 451 -8.60 31.37 4.65
C VAL A 451 -7.11 31.62 4.77
N GLU A 452 -6.35 30.63 5.22
CA GLU A 452 -4.88 30.70 5.30
C GLU A 452 -4.25 29.56 4.50
N PRO A 453 -3.07 29.76 3.90
CA PRO A 453 -2.34 28.69 3.24
C PRO A 453 -1.67 27.76 4.28
N VAL A 454 -1.91 26.46 4.13
CA VAL A 454 -1.29 25.39 4.91
C VAL A 454 -0.68 24.40 3.92
N GLY A 455 0.63 24.55 3.68
CA GLY A 455 1.31 23.87 2.57
C GLY A 455 0.74 24.32 1.22
N ASN A 456 0.33 23.35 0.38
CA ASN A 456 -0.30 23.64 -0.92
C ASN A 456 -1.84 23.80 -0.85
N ASN A 457 -2.44 23.67 0.34
CA ASN A 457 -3.89 23.75 0.54
C ASN A 457 -4.28 25.05 1.24
N LEU A 458 -5.56 25.41 1.15
CA LEU A 458 -6.14 26.49 1.94
C LEU A 458 -6.99 25.90 3.07
N ARG A 459 -6.87 26.47 4.26
CA ARG A 459 -7.65 26.11 5.44
C ARG A 459 -8.57 27.26 5.81
N ILE A 460 -9.81 26.95 6.21
CA ILE A 460 -10.75 27.93 6.76
C ILE A 460 -10.34 28.29 8.19
N VAL A 461 -10.20 29.58 8.48
CA VAL A 461 -9.84 30.12 9.80
C VAL A 461 -11.04 30.74 10.49
N GLU A 462 -11.89 31.46 9.75
CA GLU A 462 -13.04 32.19 10.28
C GLU A 462 -14.15 32.30 9.24
N ILE A 463 -15.42 32.36 9.68
CA ILE A 463 -16.60 32.57 8.82
C ILE A 463 -17.45 33.67 9.45
N LYS A 464 -17.79 34.70 8.67
CA LYS A 464 -18.63 35.84 9.06
C LYS A 464 -19.92 35.88 8.26
#